data_AF-A0A2V7VGR9-F1
#
_entry.id   AF-A0A2V7VGR9-F1
#
_cell.length_a   1.000
_cell.length_b   1.000
_cell.length_c   1.000
_cell.angle_alpha   90.00
_cell.angle_beta   90.00
_cell.angle_gamma   90.00
#
_symmetry.space_group_name_H-M   'P 1'
#
loop_
_entity.id
_entity.type
_entity.pdbx_description
1 polymer ?
#
loop_
_entity_poly.entity_id
_entity_poly.type
_entity_poly.pdbx_seq_one_letter_code
_entity_poly.pdbx_strand_id
1 'polypeptide(L)' 'MRTTLTLSDDAVALARKLARRKRMTLGQAVSELVRRGAHRPVPTTERHGLTLIRLPEQTTPVTVASVDELLDDLP' A
#
# COMPACT_ATOMS: atom_id res chain seq x y z
N MET A 1 14.26 -10.66 18.19
CA MET A 1 13.71 -10.15 19.47
C MET A 1 12.31 -10.70 19.65
N ARG A 2 11.91 -11.06 20.89
CA ARG A 2 10.55 -11.50 21.22
C ARG A 2 9.84 -10.37 21.95
N THR A 3 8.68 -9.96 21.46
CA THR A 3 7.91 -8.82 21.99
C THR A 3 6.46 -9.22 22.10
N THR A 4 5.78 -8.75 23.14
CA THR A 4 4.33 -8.87 23.29
C THR A 4 3.69 -7.57 22.81
N LEU A 5 2.71 -7.66 21.91
CA LEU A 5 2.00 -6.51 21.33
C LEU A 5 0.50 -6.74 21.45
N THR A 6 -0.24 -5.70 21.82
CA THR A 6 -1.70 -5.67 21.69
C THR A 6 -2.04 -5.23 20.26
N LEU A 7 -2.84 -6.01 19.55
CA LEU A 7 -3.25 -5.73 18.17
C LEU A 7 -4.78 -5.75 18.09
N SER A 8 -5.36 -4.88 17.26
CA SER A 8 -6.78 -4.92 16.90
C SER A 8 -7.08 -6.15 16.03
N ASP A 9 -8.34 -6.60 16.03
CA ASP A 9 -8.77 -7.82 15.34
C ASP A 9 -8.51 -7.78 13.82
N ASP A 10 -8.71 -6.61 13.21
CA ASP A 10 -8.45 -6.36 11.80
C ASP A 10 -6.96 -6.46 11.46
N ALA A 11 -6.08 -5.93 12.31
CA ALA A 11 -4.63 -6.05 12.16
C ALA A 11 -4.17 -7.53 12.22
N VAL A 12 -4.76 -8.31 13.14
CA VAL A 12 -4.49 -9.76 13.24
C VAL A 12 -4.98 -10.50 11.99
N ALA A 13 -6.17 -10.16 11.49
CA ALA A 13 -6.72 -10.76 10.28
C ALA A 13 -5.83 -10.49 9.04
N LEU A 14 -5.35 -9.26 8.89
CA LEU A 14 -4.43 -8.86 7.82
C LEU A 14 -3.08 -9.61 7.92
N ALA A 15 -2.50 -9.69 9.12
CA ALA A 15 -1.24 -10.40 9.33
C ALA A 15 -1.37 -11.89 9.00
N ARG A 16 -2.48 -12.54 9.38
CA ARG A 16 -2.77 -13.95 9.03
C ARG A 16 -2.92 -14.14 7.52
N LYS A 17 -3.62 -13.23 6.83
CA LYS A 17 -3.79 -13.28 5.38
C LYS A 17 -2.43 -13.21 4.67
N LEU A 18 -1.57 -12.28 5.10
CA LEU A 18 -0.21 -12.14 4.54
C LEU A 18 0.65 -13.37 4.81
N ALA A 19 0.63 -13.88 6.05
CA ALA A 19 1.37 -15.06 6.47
C ALA A 19 1.04 -16.28 5.61
N ARG A 20 -0.27 -16.55 5.41
CA ARG A 20 -0.76 -17.64 4.54
C ARG A 20 -0.33 -17.45 3.09
N ARG A 21 -0.55 -16.26 2.53
CA ARG A 21 -0.22 -15.95 1.12
C ARG A 21 1.26 -16.13 0.82
N LYS A 22 2.14 -15.74 1.74
CA LYS A 22 3.60 -15.78 1.56
C LYS A 22 4.29 -16.99 2.22
N ARG A 23 3.53 -17.93 2.80
CA ARG A 23 4.04 -19.10 3.52
C ARG A 23 5.12 -18.74 4.57
N MET A 24 4.83 -17.74 5.41
CA MET A 24 5.71 -17.27 6.48
C MET A 24 5.02 -17.32 7.84
N THR A 25 5.79 -17.21 8.93
CA THR A 25 5.24 -17.17 10.29
C THR A 25 4.46 -15.88 10.54
N LEU A 26 3.53 -15.89 11.51
CA LEU A 26 2.76 -14.71 11.88
C LEU A 26 3.66 -13.55 12.34
N GLY A 27 4.70 -13.84 13.13
CA GLY A 27 5.66 -12.83 13.58
C GLY A 27 6.44 -12.18 12.42
N GLN A 28 6.83 -12.96 11.40
CA GLN A 28 7.45 -12.42 10.18
C GLN A 28 6.48 -11.53 9.40
N ALA A 29 5.22 -11.94 9.26
CA ALA A 29 4.20 -11.16 8.58
C ALA A 29 3.92 -9.83 9.29
N VAL A 30 3.77 -9.84 10.62
CA VAL A 30 3.64 -8.61 11.42
C VAL A 30 4.87 -7.71 11.24
N SER A 31 6.08 -8.28 11.35
CA SER A 31 7.32 -7.52 11.19
C SER A 31 7.44 -6.86 9.81
N GLU A 32 7.00 -7.55 8.75
CA GLU A 32 6.98 -6.98 7.41
C GLU A 32 5.90 -5.90 7.25
N LEU A 33 4.71 -6.07 7.82
CA LEU A 33 3.67 -5.05 7.81
C LEU A 33 4.11 -3.78 8.54
N VAL A 34 4.76 -3.91 9.70
CA VAL A 34 5.34 -2.77 10.43
C VAL A 34 6.40 -2.07 9.58
N ARG A 35 7.33 -2.81 8.96
CA ARG A 35 8.32 -2.20 8.06
C ARG A 35 7.63 -1.47 6.90
N ARG A 36 6.64 -2.07 6.25
CA ARG A 36 5.89 -1.43 5.16
C ARG A 36 5.17 -0.16 5.61
N GLY A 37 4.56 -0.16 6.79
CA GLY A 37 3.90 1.01 7.36
C GLY A 37 4.88 2.12 7.72
N ALA A 38 6.01 1.77 8.35
CA ALA A 38 7.06 2.71 8.72
C ALA A 38 7.81 3.30 7.52
N HIS A 39 7.95 2.53 6.43
CA HIS A 39 8.65 2.93 5.20
C HIS A 39 7.69 3.35 4.08
N ARG A 40 6.48 3.82 4.41
CA ARG A 40 5.58 4.41 3.41
C ARG A 40 5.60 5.93 3.48
N PRO A 41 6.68 6.61 3.04
CA PRO A 41 6.50 7.96 2.55
C PRO A 41 5.69 7.80 1.26
N VAL A 42 4.41 8.15 1.27
CA VAL A 42 3.85 8.73 0.05
C VAL A 42 4.55 10.08 0.00
N PRO A 43 5.52 10.29 -0.92
CA PRO A 43 6.20 11.57 -0.99
C PRO A 43 5.10 12.60 -1.25
N THR A 44 4.77 13.37 -0.23
CA THR A 44 3.70 14.36 -0.29
C THR A 44 4.36 15.73 -0.30
N THR A 45 3.81 16.63 -1.08
CA THR A 45 4.25 18.03 -1.11
C THR A 45 3.06 18.91 -0.83
N GLU A 46 3.27 19.97 -0.07
CA GLU A 46 2.26 21.00 0.08
C GLU A 46 2.37 21.97 -1.11
N ARG A 47 1.23 22.26 -1.76
CA ARG A 47 1.10 23.29 -2.79
C ARG A 47 -0.21 24.01 -2.56
N HIS A 48 -0.17 25.31 -2.30
CA HIS A 48 -1.36 26.15 -2.08
C HIS A 48 -2.30 25.60 -0.98
N GLY A 49 -1.74 25.08 0.12
CA GLY A 49 -2.53 24.49 1.22
C GLY A 49 -3.11 23.10 0.94
N LEU A 50 -2.79 22.50 -0.22
CA LEU A 50 -3.21 21.15 -0.59
C LEU A 50 -2.04 20.18 -0.43
N THR A 51 -2.32 19.03 0.21
CA THR A 51 -1.39 17.90 0.27
C THR A 51 -1.44 17.13 -1.05
N LEU A 52 -0.44 17.33 -1.90
CA LEU A 52 -0.30 16.63 -3.17
C LEU A 52 0.54 15.36 -3.01
N ILE A 53 0.13 14.29 -3.69
CA ILE A 53 0.95 13.09 -3.87
C ILE A 53 1.98 13.39 -4.96
N ARG A 54 3.27 13.25 -4.65
CA ARG A 54 4.35 13.34 -5.64
C ARG A 54 4.39 12.04 -6.43
N LEU A 55 3.98 12.13 -7.69
CA LEU A 55 4.12 11.07 -8.67
C LEU A 55 5.59 11.00 -9.15
N PRO A 56 6.08 9.81 -9.56
CA PRO A 56 7.35 9.70 -10.30
C PRO A 56 7.35 10.60 -11.53
N GLU A 57 8.52 11.14 -11.92
CA GLU A 57 8.64 12.11 -13.04
C GLU A 57 8.14 11.57 -14.38
N GLN A 58 8.14 10.24 -14.56
CA GLN A 58 7.71 9.56 -15.77
C GLN A 58 6.22 9.18 -15.77
N THR A 59 5.42 9.73 -14.86
CA THR A 59 3.98 9.41 -14.79
C THR A 59 3.22 10.21 -15.83
N THR A 60 2.67 9.52 -16.83
CA THR A 60 1.80 10.14 -17.85
C THR A 60 0.44 10.48 -17.24
N PRO A 61 -0.14 11.66 -17.54
CA PRO A 61 -1.51 11.97 -17.16
C PRO A 61 -2.50 10.96 -17.73
N VAL A 62 -3.48 10.54 -16.93
CA VAL A 62 -4.62 9.77 -17.43
C VAL A 62 -5.49 10.72 -18.25
N THR A 63 -5.73 10.37 -19.51
CA THR A 63 -6.58 11.14 -20.44
C THR A 63 -7.90 10.42 -20.68
N VAL A 64 -8.89 11.14 -21.22
CA VAL A 64 -10.17 10.55 -21.64
C VAL A 64 -9.95 9.44 -22.68
N ALA A 65 -9.08 9.68 -23.66
CA ALA A 65 -8.73 8.68 -24.67
C ALA A 65 -8.15 7.40 -24.05
N SER A 66 -7.33 7.52 -23.01
CA SER A 66 -6.78 6.37 -22.28
C SER A 66 -7.85 5.57 -21.53
N VAL A 67 -8.94 6.22 -21.11
CA VAL A 67 -10.08 5.56 -20.47
C VAL A 67 -10.95 4.87 -21.52
N ASP A 68 -11.21 5.53 -22.65
CA ASP A 68 -11.99 4.97 -23.75
C ASP A 68 -11.35 3.68 -24.31
N GLU A 69 -10.03 3.70 -24.55
CA GLU A 69 -9.26 2.52 -24.99
C GLU A 69 -9.39 1.33 -24.03
N LEU A 70 -9.33 1.59 -22.71
CA LEU A 70 -9.50 0.56 -21.70
C LEU A 70 -10.93 0.01 -21.63
N LEU A 71 -11.94 0.83 -21.92
CA LEU A 71 -13.34 0.40 -21.92
C LEU A 71 -13.66 -0.48 -23.14
N ASP A 72 -13.08 -0.17 -24.28
CA ASP A 72 -13.21 -0.96 -25.51
C ASP A 72 -12.53 -2.34 -25.40
N ASP A 73 -11.46 -2.45 -24.58
CA ASP A 73 -10.72 -3.68 -24.31
C ASP A 73 -11.36 -4.59 -23.23
N LEU A 74 -12.49 -4.19 -22.62
CA LEU A 74 -13.22 -5.02 -21.67
C LEU A 74 -14.12 -6.05 -22.41
N PRO A 75 -14.11 -7.33 -22.00
CA PRO A 75 -14.91 -8.38 -22.63
C PRO A 75 -16.43 -8.25 -22.37
#